data_AF-A0A964JR47-F1
#
_entry.id   AF-A0A964JR47-F1
#
_cell.length_a   1.000
_cell.length_b   1.000
_cell.length_c   1.000
_cell.angle_alpha   90.00
_cell.angle_beta   90.00
_cell.angle_gamma   90.00
#
_symmetry.space_group_name_H-M   'P 1'
#
loop_
_entity.id
_entity.type
_entity.pdbx_description
1 polymer ?
#
loop_
_entity_poly.entity_id
_entity_poly.type
_entity_poly.pdbx_seq_one_letter_code
_entity_poly.pdbx_strand_id
1 'polypeptide(L)'
;MSGNSLFALLFVLAFAFAPITGARAADPMPGIDITIRMNPSGLVIVQATTNAKGEFVLRSLSAGKYWIELAGKYFEAAKAKDPDGTWNITLIAAKAPASAQPETYGLKAAANGVLRADLVVPDGHVVTYRGTLAR
;
A
#
# COMPACT_ATOMS: atom_id res chain seq x y z
N MET A 1 -23.96 24.29 -9.85
CA MET A 1 -23.24 23.63 -8.73
C MET A 1 -24.02 22.38 -8.36
N SER A 2 -23.30 21.37 -7.88
CA SER A 2 -23.75 20.03 -7.43
C SER A 2 -24.15 19.04 -8.53
N GLY A 3 -23.25 18.10 -8.79
CA GLY A 3 -23.51 16.84 -9.46
C GLY A 3 -22.87 15.74 -8.62
N ASN A 4 -23.72 14.88 -8.07
CA ASN A 4 -23.49 13.86 -7.05
C ASN A 4 -22.24 12.98 -7.22
N SER A 5 -21.69 12.63 -6.04
CA SER A 5 -20.82 11.50 -5.75
C SER A 5 -21.17 10.22 -6.51
N LEU A 6 -20.20 9.71 -7.27
CA LEU A 6 -20.08 8.29 -7.62
C LEU A 6 -18.59 8.02 -7.87
N PHE A 7 -18.01 7.13 -7.07
CA PHE A 7 -16.89 6.21 -7.39
C PHE A 7 -16.07 5.90 -6.14
N ALA A 8 -16.60 5.01 -5.30
CA ALA A 8 -15.79 4.06 -4.55
C ALA A 8 -16.68 2.88 -4.17
N LEU A 9 -17.10 2.11 -5.18
CA LEU A 9 -17.68 0.80 -4.93
C LEU A 9 -16.55 -0.08 -4.40
N LEU A 10 -16.47 -0.16 -3.07
CA LEU A 10 -15.49 -0.96 -2.35
C LEU A 10 -15.77 -2.45 -2.60
N PHE A 11 -15.26 -2.98 -3.72
CA PHE A 11 -15.25 -4.42 -3.98
C PHE A 11 -14.17 -5.06 -3.11
N VAL A 12 -14.54 -5.48 -1.89
CA VAL A 12 -13.74 -6.43 -1.12
C VAL A 12 -13.96 -7.82 -1.73
N LEU A 13 -13.36 -8.09 -2.88
CA LEU A 13 -13.21 -9.46 -3.35
C LEU A 13 -12.18 -10.12 -2.44
N ALA A 14 -12.59 -11.13 -1.68
CA ALA A 14 -11.68 -11.94 -0.88
C ALA A 14 -10.76 -12.74 -1.83
N PHE A 15 -9.58 -12.20 -2.13
CA PHE A 15 -8.52 -12.97 -2.77
C PHE A 15 -7.84 -13.83 -1.71
N ALA A 16 -7.61 -15.10 -2.00
CA ALA A 16 -6.77 -15.94 -1.16
C ALA A 16 -5.36 -15.33 -1.10
N PHE A 17 -4.91 -14.95 0.11
CA PHE A 17 -3.58 -14.45 0.32
C PHE A 17 -2.62 -15.62 0.60
N ALA A 18 -1.81 -16.00 -0.40
CA ALA A 18 -0.63 -16.83 -0.12
C ALA A 18 0.41 -15.97 0.63
N PRO A 19 1.00 -16.44 1.75
CA PRO A 19 1.94 -15.63 2.52
C PRO A 19 3.08 -15.13 1.64
N ILE A 20 3.50 -13.88 1.85
CA ILE A 20 4.70 -13.34 1.21
C ILE A 20 5.90 -13.93 1.97
N THR A 21 6.48 -15.01 1.44
CA THR A 21 7.62 -15.70 2.06
C THR A 21 8.78 -14.73 2.28
N GLY A 22 9.24 -14.59 3.53
CA GLY A 22 10.31 -13.66 3.92
C GLY A 22 9.84 -12.32 4.50
N ALA A 23 8.54 -11.99 4.40
CA ALA A 23 7.97 -10.90 5.20
C ALA A 23 7.92 -11.35 6.66
N ARG A 24 8.73 -10.73 7.52
CA ARG A 24 8.56 -10.91 8.97
C ARG A 24 7.27 -10.19 9.35
N ALA A 25 6.25 -10.95 9.73
CA ALA A 25 5.07 -10.39 10.40
C ALA A 25 5.50 -9.91 11.80
N ALA A 26 6.20 -8.79 11.86
CA ALA A 26 6.25 -7.97 13.05
C ALA A 26 4.88 -7.28 13.13
N ASP A 27 4.16 -7.55 14.21
CA ASP A 27 2.79 -7.15 14.54
C ASP A 27 1.87 -6.83 13.36
N PRO A 28 0.95 -7.76 12.97
CA PRO A 28 0.03 -7.50 11.88
C PRO A 28 -0.76 -6.22 12.18
N MET A 29 -0.80 -5.34 11.17
CA MET A 29 -1.40 -4.02 11.27
C MET A 29 -2.72 -3.95 10.51
N PRO A 30 -3.86 -4.36 11.09
CA PRO A 30 -5.15 -4.32 10.41
C PRO A 30 -5.76 -2.92 10.36
N GLY A 31 -6.54 -2.66 9.33
CA GLY A 31 -7.35 -1.44 9.21
C GLY A 31 -6.58 -0.18 8.84
N ILE A 32 -5.33 -0.32 8.39
CA ILE A 32 -4.52 0.80 7.91
C ILE A 32 -4.86 1.08 6.45
N ASP A 33 -5.13 2.35 6.15
CA ASP A 33 -5.40 2.75 4.77
C ASP A 33 -4.08 3.02 4.04
N ILE A 34 -3.89 2.32 2.93
CA ILE A 34 -2.80 2.50 1.97
C ILE A 34 -3.36 3.31 0.81
N THR A 35 -2.75 4.45 0.52
CA THR A 35 -3.13 5.32 -0.59
C THR A 35 -1.98 5.40 -1.60
N ILE A 36 -2.28 5.18 -2.88
CA ILE A 36 -1.33 5.29 -3.99
C ILE A 36 -1.64 6.55 -4.78
N ARG A 37 -0.65 7.43 -4.89
CA ARG A 37 -0.74 8.68 -5.66
C ARG A 37 0.26 8.70 -6.81
N MET A 38 -0.10 9.27 -7.95
CA MET A 38 0.85 9.53 -9.03
C MET A 38 1.87 10.59 -8.60
N ASN A 39 3.16 10.29 -8.76
CA ASN A 39 4.25 11.24 -8.51
C ASN A 39 4.62 11.94 -9.84
N PRO A 40 4.60 13.29 -9.94
CA PRO A 40 4.38 14.27 -8.86
C PRO A 40 2.95 14.84 -8.77
N SER A 41 2.02 14.42 -9.64
CA SER A 41 0.69 15.05 -9.74
C SER A 41 -0.15 15.00 -8.44
N GLY A 42 0.12 14.04 -7.55
CA GLY A 42 -0.61 13.84 -6.30
C GLY A 42 -1.99 13.18 -6.47
N LEU A 43 -2.40 12.84 -7.70
CA LEU A 43 -3.68 12.20 -7.99
C LEU A 43 -3.75 10.82 -7.35
N VAL A 44 -4.78 10.57 -6.53
CA VAL A 44 -5.04 9.25 -5.96
C VAL A 44 -5.53 8.31 -7.05
N ILE A 45 -4.86 7.17 -7.21
CA ILE A 45 -5.19 6.17 -8.23
C ILE A 45 -5.72 4.88 -7.60
N VAL A 46 -5.20 4.51 -6.43
CA VAL A 46 -5.60 3.28 -5.73
C VAL A 46 -5.66 3.55 -4.24
N GLN A 47 -6.67 2.97 -3.58
CA GLN A 47 -6.74 2.87 -2.14
C GLN A 47 -6.96 1.40 -1.76
N ALA A 48 -6.32 0.96 -0.68
CA ALA A 48 -6.49 -0.36 -0.11
C ALA A 48 -6.45 -0.25 1.42
N THR A 49 -7.14 -1.16 2.11
CA THR A 49 -7.06 -1.24 3.57
C THR A 49 -6.43 -2.58 3.94
N THR A 50 -5.52 -2.57 4.92
CA THR A 50 -4.88 -3.79 5.39
C THR A 50 -5.88 -4.70 6.12
N ASN A 51 -5.77 -6.01 5.89
CA ASN A 51 -6.62 -7.02 6.52
C ASN A 51 -6.10 -7.40 7.93
N ALA A 52 -6.75 -8.37 8.58
CA ALA A 52 -6.39 -8.89 9.92
C ALA A 52 -4.92 -9.34 10.07
N LYS A 53 -4.25 -9.65 8.95
CA LYS A 53 -2.84 -10.09 8.89
C LYS A 53 -1.89 -8.97 8.44
N GLY A 54 -2.37 -7.74 8.25
CA GLY A 54 -1.59 -6.64 7.69
C GLY A 54 -1.43 -6.70 6.16
N GLU A 55 -2.15 -7.58 5.47
CA GLU A 55 -2.02 -7.76 4.02
C GLU A 55 -3.00 -6.88 3.23
N PHE A 56 -2.61 -6.49 2.02
CA PHE A 56 -3.43 -5.68 1.12
C PHE A 56 -3.14 -5.98 -0.36
N VAL A 57 -3.95 -5.45 -1.28
CA VAL A 57 -3.77 -5.61 -2.73
C VAL A 57 -3.93 -4.26 -3.42
N LEU A 58 -2.94 -3.90 -4.24
CA LEU A 58 -2.99 -2.74 -5.14
C LEU A 58 -3.30 -3.24 -6.54
N ARG A 59 -4.44 -2.85 -7.11
CA ARG A 59 -4.91 -3.39 -8.39
C ARG A 59 -4.59 -2.46 -9.53
N SER A 60 -4.21 -3.06 -10.65
CA SER A 60 -4.16 -2.42 -11.97
C SER A 60 -3.38 -1.10 -12.00
N LEU A 61 -2.21 -1.04 -11.35
CA LEU A 61 -1.32 0.10 -11.46
C LEU A 61 -0.65 0.09 -12.83
N SER A 62 -0.90 1.12 -13.64
CA SER A 62 -0.18 1.33 -14.89
C SER A 62 1.29 1.69 -14.63
N ALA A 63 2.13 1.49 -15.63
CA ALA A 63 3.48 2.03 -15.68
C ALA A 63 3.55 3.48 -15.18
N GLY A 64 4.58 3.80 -14.39
CA GLY A 64 4.78 5.14 -13.86
C GLY A 64 5.39 5.16 -12.46
N LYS A 65 5.54 6.38 -11.93
CA LYS A 65 6.06 6.63 -10.58
C LYS A 65 4.93 7.01 -9.65
N TYR A 66 4.94 6.43 -8.46
CA TYR A 66 3.90 6.61 -7.46
C TYR A 66 4.48 6.86 -6.08
N TRP A 67 3.70 7.54 -5.25
CA TRP A 67 3.88 7.55 -3.79
C TRP A 67 2.91 6.56 -3.17
N ILE A 68 3.44 5.72 -2.29
CA ILE A 68 2.66 4.90 -1.36
C ILE A 68 2.60 5.67 -0.05
N GLU A 69 1.40 5.95 0.45
CA GLU A 69 1.16 6.69 1.68
C GLU A 69 0.33 5.85 2.66
N LEU A 70 0.63 5.98 3.95
CA LEU A 70 -0.23 5.47 5.02
C LEU A 70 -1.15 6.56 5.52
N ALA A 71 -2.40 6.19 5.75
CA ALA A 71 -3.43 7.09 6.25
C ALA A 71 -4.46 6.33 7.12
N GLY A 72 -5.44 7.09 7.60
CA GLY A 72 -6.57 6.56 8.34
C GLY A 72 -6.37 6.59 9.85
N LYS A 73 -7.49 6.55 10.58
CA LYS A 73 -7.52 6.70 12.04
C LYS A 73 -6.66 5.65 12.78
N TYR A 74 -6.58 4.43 12.24
CA TYR A 74 -5.83 3.34 12.85
C TYR A 74 -4.32 3.56 12.70
N PHE A 75 -3.90 4.17 11.59
CA PHE A 75 -2.51 4.54 11.39
C PHE A 75 -2.08 5.67 12.34
N GLU A 76 -2.89 6.71 12.46
CA GLU A 76 -2.60 7.81 13.38
C GLU A 76 -2.52 7.33 14.83
N ALA A 77 -3.39 6.41 15.25
CA ALA A 77 -3.31 5.79 16.57
C ALA A 77 -2.02 4.96 16.75
N ALA A 78 -1.63 4.19 15.73
CA ALA A 78 -0.41 3.39 15.77
C ALA A 78 0.85 4.28 15.84
N LYS A 79 0.90 5.34 15.04
CA LYS A 79 1.96 6.37 15.04
C LYS A 79 2.00 7.16 16.35
N ALA A 80 0.86 7.46 16.97
CA ALA A 80 0.84 8.15 18.26
C ALA A 80 1.38 7.28 19.40
N LYS A 81 1.13 5.97 19.35
CA LYS A 81 1.69 4.99 20.31
C LYS A 81 3.20 4.82 20.12
N ASP A 82 3.66 4.97 18.89
CA ASP A 82 5.05 4.73 18.50
C ASP A 82 5.50 5.74 17.43
N PRO A 83 5.85 6.97 17.85
CA PRO A 83 6.22 8.05 16.94
C PRO A 83 7.51 7.76 16.17
N ASP A 84 8.41 6.98 16.78
CA ASP A 84 9.78 6.75 16.35
C ASP A 84 9.97 5.43 15.64
N GLY A 85 9.05 5.04 14.75
CA GLY A 85 9.66 4.20 13.74
C GLY A 85 8.96 3.78 12.50
N THR A 86 9.31 2.55 12.20
CA THR A 86 9.83 2.12 10.92
C THR A 86 8.79 1.23 10.29
N TRP A 87 7.88 1.88 9.59
CA TRP A 87 6.85 1.23 8.83
C TRP A 87 7.46 0.76 7.53
N ASN A 88 7.23 -0.51 7.21
CA ASN A 88 7.73 -1.12 5.99
C ASN A 88 6.56 -1.72 5.22
N ILE A 89 6.54 -1.45 3.92
CA ILE A 89 5.64 -2.12 2.98
C ILE A 89 6.46 -3.08 2.15
N THR A 90 6.10 -4.35 2.20
CA THR A 90 6.66 -5.36 1.30
C THR A 90 5.67 -5.62 0.19
N LEU A 91 6.10 -5.57 -1.07
CA LEU A 91 5.27 -5.79 -2.25
C LEU A 91 5.84 -6.92 -3.10
N ILE A 92 4.95 -7.67 -3.74
CA ILE A 92 5.28 -8.60 -4.81
C ILE A 92 4.20 -8.51 -5.89
N ALA A 93 4.60 -8.55 -7.16
CA ALA A 93 3.62 -8.60 -8.24
C ALA A 93 2.80 -9.91 -8.14
N ALA A 94 1.47 -9.81 -8.22
CA ALA A 94 0.56 -10.92 -8.01
C ALA A 94 0.76 -12.09 -8.99
N LYS A 95 1.31 -11.81 -10.18
CA LYS A 95 1.63 -12.78 -11.22
C LYS A 95 3.14 -13.06 -11.33
N ALA A 96 3.94 -12.65 -10.35
CA ALA A 96 5.37 -12.91 -10.36
C ALA A 96 5.64 -14.43 -10.30
N PRO A 97 6.72 -14.92 -10.95
CA PRO A 97 7.13 -16.30 -10.77
C PRO A 97 7.48 -16.57 -9.30
N ALA A 98 7.42 -17.83 -8.86
CA ALA A 98 7.72 -18.20 -7.47
C ALA A 98 9.17 -17.86 -7.04
N SER A 99 10.08 -17.68 -8.01
CA SER A 99 11.45 -17.24 -7.78
C SER A 99 11.60 -15.73 -7.54
N ALA A 100 10.56 -14.94 -7.83
CA ALA A 100 10.61 -13.49 -7.62
C ALA A 100 10.70 -13.17 -6.13
N GLN A 101 11.64 -12.29 -5.80
CA GLN A 101 11.80 -11.81 -4.44
C GLN A 101 10.83 -10.64 -4.20
N PRO A 102 10.15 -10.61 -3.05
CA PRO A 102 9.40 -9.43 -2.63
C PRO A 102 10.34 -8.23 -2.44
N GLU A 103 9.83 -7.04 -2.74
CA GLU A 103 10.55 -5.78 -2.56
C GLU A 103 10.02 -5.07 -1.31
N THR A 104 10.92 -4.59 -0.46
CA THR A 104 10.56 -3.88 0.78
C THR A 104 10.89 -2.40 0.68
N TYR A 105 9.90 -1.60 1.05
CA TYR A 105 9.89 -0.15 0.99
C TYR A 105 9.74 0.42 2.40
N GLY A 106 10.80 1.04 2.92
CA GLY A 106 10.74 1.77 4.18
C GLY A 106 10.04 3.11 3.98
N LEU A 107 8.99 3.36 4.75
CA LEU A 107 8.27 4.62 4.68
C LEU A 107 9.00 5.71 5.45
N LYS A 108 9.08 6.89 4.83
CA LYS A 108 9.75 8.07 5.38
C LYS A 108 8.78 9.23 5.47
N ALA A 109 8.93 10.05 6.51
CA ALA A 109 8.15 11.28 6.64
C ALA A 109 8.46 12.22 5.47
N ALA A 110 7.42 12.61 4.74
CA ALA A 110 7.48 13.72 3.80
C ALA A 110 7.42 15.07 4.53
N ALA A 111 7.64 16.16 3.80
CA ALA A 111 7.64 17.52 4.35
C ALA A 111 6.31 17.91 5.06
N ASN A 112 5.20 17.27 4.69
CA ASN A 112 3.88 17.45 5.30
C ASN A 112 3.59 16.46 6.45
N GLY A 113 4.58 15.67 6.88
CA GLY A 113 4.45 14.69 7.97
C GLY A 113 3.77 13.37 7.58
N VAL A 114 3.31 13.22 6.33
CA VAL A 114 2.76 11.97 5.81
C VAL A 114 3.89 10.97 5.58
N LEU A 115 3.74 9.74 6.05
CA LEU A 115 4.70 8.69 5.77
C LEU A 115 4.50 8.18 4.35
N ARG A 116 5.57 8.20 3.55
CA ARG A 116 5.54 7.78 2.16
C ARG A 116 6.73 6.93 1.72
N ALA A 117 6.54 6.14 0.68
CA ALA A 117 7.59 5.48 -0.08
C ALA A 117 7.39 5.70 -1.59
N ASP A 118 8.48 5.71 -2.36
CA ASP A 118 8.42 5.77 -3.82
C ASP A 118 8.25 4.35 -4.39
N LEU A 119 7.31 4.20 -5.31
CA LEU A 119 7.07 2.98 -6.08
C LEU A 119 7.24 3.29 -7.56
N VAL A 120 7.99 2.45 -8.26
CA VAL A 120 8.13 2.52 -9.72
C VAL A 120 7.50 1.29 -10.33
N VAL A 121 6.45 1.49 -11.13
CA VAL A 121 5.85 0.43 -11.94
C VAL A 121 6.53 0.47 -13.31
N PRO A 122 7.16 -0.63 -13.76
CA PRO A 122 7.88 -0.68 -15.02
C PRO A 122 7.03 -0.32 -16.24
N ASP A 123 7.65 0.29 -17.25
CA ASP A 123 7.00 0.71 -18.50
C ASP A 123 6.36 -0.44 -19.26
N GLY A 124 5.22 -0.17 -19.89
CA GLY A 124 4.48 -1.15 -20.70
C GLY A 124 3.70 -2.20 -19.90
N HIS A 125 3.71 -2.11 -18.56
CA HIS A 125 3.06 -3.10 -17.70
C HIS A 125 1.93 -2.47 -16.89
N VAL A 126 0.83 -3.22 -16.75
CA VAL A 126 -0.19 -2.96 -15.73
C VAL A 126 -0.05 -4.05 -14.67
N VAL A 127 0.30 -3.66 -13.46
CA VAL A 127 0.69 -4.59 -12.39
C VAL A 127 -0.34 -4.54 -11.26
N THR A 128 -0.73 -5.72 -10.79
CA THR A 128 -1.39 -5.88 -9.50
C THR A 128 -0.33 -6.31 -8.49
N TYR A 129 -0.18 -5.58 -7.40
CA TYR A 129 0.73 -5.94 -6.31
C TYR A 129 -0.05 -6.53 -5.15
N ARG A 130 0.52 -7.55 -4.53
CA ARG A 130 0.14 -8.04 -3.21
C ARG A 130 1.13 -7.45 -2.22
N GLY A 131 0.64 -7.00 -1.08
CA GLY A 131 1.47 -6.33 -0.09
C GLY A 131 1.22 -6.76 1.33
N THR A 132 2.21 -6.54 2.18
CA THR A 132 2.12 -6.60 3.65
C THR A 132 2.66 -5.32 4.24
N LEU A 133 1.96 -4.78 5.24
CA LEU A 133 2.45 -3.71 6.09
C LEU A 133 2.98 -4.33 7.40
N ALA A 134 4.18 -3.93 7.78
CA ALA A 134 4.83 -4.34 9.03
C ALA A 134 5.40 -3.12 9.77
N ARG A 135 5.54 -3.26 11.09
CA ARG A 135 6.09 -2.25 12.00
C ARG A 135 7.31 -2.76 12.75
#